data_AF-A0A0J6S495-F1
#
_entry.id   AF-A0A0J6S495-F1
#
_cell.length_a   1.000
_cell.length_b   1.000
_cell.length_c   1.000
_cell.angle_alpha   90.00
_cell.angle_beta   90.00
_cell.angle_gamma   90.00
#
_symmetry.space_group_name_H-M   'P 1'
#
loop_
_entity.id
_entity.type
_entity.pdbx_description
1 polymer ?
#
loop_
_entity_poly.entity_id
_entity_poly.type
_entity_poly.pdbx_seq_one_letter_code
_entity_poly.pdbx_strand_id
1 'polypeptide(L)' 'MSQEDWVQEVDFVALAADVVSAYVANNSVPAADLAGLIGAVHTAFVSLGQPAAAKEAEKPVPLMPIKKTVTPDYLISL' A
#
# COMPACT_ATOMS: atom_id res chain seq x y z
N MET A 1 -21.50 23.55 -2.82
CA MET A 1 -21.83 22.67 -1.68
C MET A 1 -20.54 21.94 -1.37
N SER A 2 -19.83 22.40 -0.34
CA SER A 2 -18.50 21.89 0.02
C SER A 2 -18.66 20.47 0.54
N GLN A 3 -17.99 19.52 -0.10
CA GLN A 3 -17.96 18.14 0.35
C GLN A 3 -17.02 18.09 1.57
N GLU A 4 -17.59 18.06 2.77
CA GLU A 4 -16.85 17.78 3.99
C GLU A 4 -16.54 16.28 4.00
N ASP A 5 -15.38 15.90 3.46
CA ASP A 5 -14.80 14.57 3.63
C ASP A 5 -14.46 14.39 5.11
N TRP A 6 -15.39 13.80 5.87
CA TRP A 6 -15.13 13.36 7.23
C TRP A 6 -14.12 12.21 7.19
N VAL A 7 -12.84 12.54 7.36
CA VAL A 7 -11.82 11.53 7.58
C VAL A 7 -12.03 10.96 8.99
N GLN A 8 -12.68 9.81 9.07
CA GLN A 8 -12.68 9.00 10.30
C GLN A 8 -11.24 8.54 10.55
N GLU A 9 -10.62 9.07 11.60
CA GLU A 9 -9.33 8.55 12.06
C GLU A 9 -9.53 7.10 12.50
N VAL A 10 -8.94 6.16 11.75
CA VAL A 10 -9.08 4.73 12.04
C VAL A 10 -8.11 4.37 13.16
N ASP A 11 -8.64 3.99 14.31
CA ASP A 11 -7.85 3.42 15.40
C ASP A 11 -7.50 1.96 15.07
N PHE A 12 -6.33 1.78 14.44
CA PHE A 12 -5.82 0.46 14.07
C PHE A 12 -5.48 -0.41 15.28
N VAL A 13 -5.26 0.18 16.47
CA VAL A 13 -4.98 -0.58 17.70
C VAL A 13 -6.25 -1.25 18.18
N ALA A 14 -7.36 -0.52 18.25
CA ALA A 14 -8.66 -1.06 18.61
C ALA A 14 -9.10 -2.17 17.64
N LEU A 15 -8.90 -1.97 16.34
CA LEU A 15 -9.26 -2.95 15.32
C LEU A 15 -8.39 -4.22 15.40
N ALA A 16 -7.08 -4.08 15.60
CA ALA A 16 -6.19 -5.22 15.79
C ALA A 16 -6.55 -6.02 17.05
N ALA A 17 -6.92 -5.33 18.14
CA ALA A 17 -7.33 -5.97 19.38
C ALA A 17 -8.60 -6.82 19.21
N ASP A 18 -9.61 -6.29 18.49
CA ASP A 18 -10.86 -7.02 18.21
C ASP A 18 -10.57 -8.31 17.42
N VAL A 19 -9.83 -8.21 16.32
CA VAL A 19 -9.47 -9.35 15.46
C VAL A 19 -8.66 -10.41 16.21
N VAL A 20 -7.63 -10.00 16.97
CA VAL A 20 -6.80 -10.93 17.74
C VAL A 20 -7.62 -11.59 18.86
N SER A 21 -8.54 -10.86 19.48
CA SER A 21 -9.42 -11.41 20.53
C SER A 21 -10.32 -12.52 19.99
N ALA A 22 -10.93 -12.33 18.81
CA ALA A 22 -11.72 -13.34 18.13
C ALA A 22 -10.87 -14.55 17.72
N TYR A 23 -9.64 -14.32 17.26
CA TYR A 23 -8.73 -15.39 16.88
C TYR A 23 -8.33 -16.25 18.09
N VAL A 24 -7.91 -15.65 19.19
CA VAL A 24 -7.47 -16.38 20.40
C VAL A 24 -8.66 -17.04 21.12
N ALA A 25 -9.88 -16.50 20.99
CA ALA A 25 -11.08 -17.13 21.54
C ALA A 25 -11.34 -18.54 20.96
N ASN A 26 -10.93 -18.78 19.71
CA ASN A 26 -11.14 -20.07 19.03
C ASN A 26 -9.83 -20.82 18.71
N ASN A 27 -8.67 -20.26 19.06
CA ASN A 27 -7.36 -20.85 18.75
C ASN A 27 -6.44 -20.77 19.97
N SER A 28 -5.77 -21.87 20.29
CA SER A 28 -4.79 -21.87 21.38
C SER A 28 -3.47 -21.27 20.88
N VAL A 29 -3.12 -20.08 21.38
CA VAL A 29 -1.89 -19.36 21.02
C VAL A 29 -0.96 -19.34 22.23
N PRO A 30 0.32 -19.71 22.08
CA PRO A 30 1.30 -19.60 23.15
C PRO A 30 1.46 -18.13 23.59
N ALA A 31 1.58 -17.90 24.90
CA ALA A 31 1.73 -16.53 25.43
C ALA A 31 2.97 -15.80 24.88
N ALA A 32 4.01 -16.54 24.50
CA ALA A 32 5.20 -16.00 23.87
C ALA A 32 4.96 -15.43 22.46
N ASP A 33 3.99 -16.00 21.72
CA ASP A 33 3.70 -15.62 20.33
C ASP A 33 2.63 -14.53 20.22
N LEU A 34 1.88 -14.28 21.31
CA LEU A 34 0.76 -13.33 21.31
C LEU A 34 1.20 -11.91 20.96
N ALA A 35 2.31 -11.43 21.51
CA ALA A 35 2.83 -10.10 21.22
C ALA A 35 3.23 -9.96 19.73
N GLY A 36 3.82 -11.02 19.16
CA GLY A 36 4.17 -11.08 17.74
C GLY A 36 2.94 -11.05 16.83
N LEU A 37 1.88 -11.79 17.20
CA LEU A 37 0.62 -11.82 16.45
C LEU A 37 -0.04 -10.43 16.42
N ILE A 38 -0.14 -9.77 17.57
CA ILE A 38 -0.71 -8.40 17.66
C ILE A 38 0.08 -7.43 16.77
N GLY A 39 1.41 -7.48 16.87
CA GLY A 39 2.28 -6.64 16.05
C GLY A 39 2.08 -6.87 14.55
N ALA A 40 2.03 -8.13 14.11
CA ALA A 40 1.83 -8.48 12.71
C ALA A 40 0.50 -7.98 12.16
N VAL A 41 -0.60 -8.14 12.90
CA VAL A 41 -1.93 -7.69 12.49
C VAL A 41 -1.99 -6.15 12.42
N HIS A 42 -1.46 -5.46 13.43
CA HIS A 42 -1.40 -4.01 13.43
C HIS A 42 -0.55 -3.47 12.26
N THR A 43 0.63 -4.04 12.02
CA THR A 43 1.48 -3.67 10.88
C THR A 43 0.75 -3.89 9.55
N ALA A 44 0.01 -4.99 9.39
CA ALA A 44 -0.76 -5.23 8.19
C ALA A 44 -1.81 -4.14 7.95
N PHE A 45 -2.56 -3.74 8.98
CA PHE A 45 -3.52 -2.65 8.85
C PHE A 45 -2.88 -1.30 8.52
N VAL A 46 -1.77 -0.96 9.18
CA VAL A 46 -1.01 0.26 8.88
C VAL A 46 -0.50 0.24 7.44
N SER A 47 0.03 -0.90 6.97
CA SER A 47 0.51 -1.04 5.59
C SER A 47 -0.62 -0.93 4.56
N LEU A 48 -1.83 -1.38 4.87
CA LEU A 48 -3.00 -1.21 3.99
C LEU A 48 -3.53 0.22 3.97
N GLY A 49 -3.45 0.93 5.12
CA GLY A 49 -3.83 2.34 5.23
C GLY A 49 -2.83 3.29 4.57
N GLN A 50 -1.62 2.82 4.28
CA GLN A 50 -0.64 3.58 3.51
C GLN A 50 -0.88 3.36 2.01
N PRO A 51 -0.86 4.43 1.19
CA PRO A 51 -0.85 4.26 -0.25
C PRO A 51 0.36 3.40 -0.61
N ALA A 52 0.11 2.34 -1.40
CA ALA A 52 1.17 1.46 -1.87
C ALA A 52 2.29 2.34 -2.44
N ALA A 53 3.53 2.12 -1.96
CA ALA A 53 4.70 2.82 -2.48
C ALA A 53 4.62 2.75 -4.01
N ALA A 54 4.56 3.93 -4.65
CA ALA A 54 4.45 4.01 -6.09
C ALA A 54 5.58 3.15 -6.66
N LYS A 55 5.21 2.01 -7.25
CA LYS A 55 6.13 1.18 -8.01
C LYS A 55 6.80 2.16 -8.96
N GLU A 56 8.12 2.36 -8.82
CA GLU A 56 8.86 3.31 -9.65
C GLU A 56 8.36 3.10 -11.07
N ALA A 57 7.66 4.10 -11.61
CA ALA A 57 7.02 3.97 -12.90
C ALA A 57 8.13 3.55 -13.85
N GLU A 58 8.05 2.32 -14.37
CA GLU A 58 9.03 1.80 -15.30
C GLU A 58 9.19 2.87 -16.37
N LYS A 59 10.38 3.47 -16.41
CA LYS A 59 10.69 4.62 -17.25
C LYS A 59 10.16 4.25 -18.64
N PRO A 60 9.19 5.00 -19.21
CA PRO A 60 8.54 4.60 -20.44
C PRO A 60 9.63 4.31 -21.45
N VAL A 61 9.78 3.04 -21.80
CA VAL A 61 10.79 2.61 -22.76
C VAL A 61 10.31 3.21 -24.07
N PRO A 62 11.06 4.14 -24.69
CA PRO A 62 10.62 4.72 -25.94
C PRO A 62 10.49 3.58 -26.95
N LEU A 63 9.31 3.46 -27.55
CA LEU A 63 9.00 2.44 -28.57
C LEU A 63 10.00 2.44 -29.73
N MET A 64 10.75 3.54 -29.89
CA MET A 64 11.74 3.73 -30.93
C MET A 64 13.02 4.40 -30.39
N PRO A 65 14.21 3.97 -30.83
CA PRO A 65 15.47 4.65 -30.52
C PRO A 65 15.47 6.11 -30.98
N ILE A 66 16.00 7.03 -30.18
CA ILE A 66 16.10 8.48 -30.49
C ILE A 66 16.76 8.74 -31.85
N LYS A 67 17.74 7.91 -32.23
CA LYS A 67 18.42 7.98 -33.54
C LYS A 67 17.49 7.75 -34.74
N LYS A 68 16.32 7.13 -34.53
CA LYS A 68 15.31 6.87 -35.56
C LYS A 68 14.20 7.93 -35.59
N THR A 69 14.07 8.75 -34.55
CA THR A 69 13.06 9.82 -34.47
C THR A 69 13.63 11.20 -34.74
N VAL A 70 14.95 11.39 -34.56
CA VAL A 70 15.68 12.64 -34.83
C VAL A 70 16.48 12.49 -36.13
N THR A 71 16.00 13.09 -37.20
CA THR A 71 16.77 13.31 -38.43
C THR A 71 17.06 14.80 -38.59
N PRO A 72 18.11 15.22 -39.33
CA PRO A 72 18.44 16.63 -39.51
C PRO A 72 17.30 17.45 -40.13
N ASP A 73 16.48 16.80 -40.96
CA ASP A 73 15.40 17.43 -41.71
C ASP A 73 14.05 17.42 -40.98
N TYR A 74 13.79 16.44 -40.11
CA TYR A 74 12.52 16.37 -39.36
C TYR A 74 12.58 15.51 -38.09
N LEU A 75 11.70 15.85 -37.16
CA LEU A 75 11.39 15.09 -35.95
C LEU A 75 10.06 14.36 -36.10
N ILE A 76 10.03 13.07 -35.76
CA ILE A 76 8.79 12.26 -35.73
C ILE A 76 8.23 12.27 -34.30
N SER A 77 7.05 12.85 -34.10
CA SER A 77 6.26 12.74 -32.86
C SER A 77 5.02 11.90 -33.13
N LEU A 78 4.86 10.80 -32.40
CA LEU A 78 3.69 9.92 -32.42
C LEU A 78 2.77 10.24 -31.24
#